data_AF-A0A2N2ILX6-F1
#
_entry.id   AF-A0A2N2ILX6-F1
#
_cell.length_a   1.000
_cell.length_b   1.000
_cell.length_c   1.000
_cell.angle_alpha   90.00
_cell.angle_beta   90.00
_cell.angle_gamma   90.00
#
_symmetry.space_group_name_H-M   'P 1'
#
loop_
_entity.id
_entity.type
_entity.pdbx_description
1 polymer ?
#
loop_
_entity_poly.entity_id
_entity_poly.type
_entity_poly.pdbx_seq_one_letter_code
_entity_poly.pdbx_strand_id
1 'polypeptide(L)'
;LDPYAKALTGGSEWGVAYCRSGLCTPLSTFQRRCCIIGDEFDWEGDRPLNIPLEKSIIYELHVRGFTRHESSGAANPGTYQGVVDKIPYLKKLGITAVELLPVTEFNELELTTSNPFTGERLKNFWGYSPISFFAPKAAYAVNGRNGNQVREFKEMVKALHKAGIEVILDVVFNHTAEGGGNGPVISFRGLDNVIYYLLDPRSREYLNFSGCGNTVNCNHPLVRHLIMDCLRYWVIEMHVDGFRFDLASVLGRDQQGNVLSNPPMVEKIAEDPILAHTKIIAEAWDAAGLYQVGSFSTNRRWAEWNGQFRDDVRRFLCGHEGMVAPLATRIAGSADLYQDDGRSPRNSINFITSHDGFTLYDLVSYNNKHNLANCEDNRDGGNDNLSWNSGSEGPTDNATITELRLRRIKTFAAILMLSQGVPMLVAGDEFGRTQQ
;
A
#
# COMPACT_ATOMS: atom_id res chain seq x y z
N LEU A 1 7.82 0.61 -22.44
CA LEU A 1 7.12 1.87 -22.11
C LEU A 1 8.20 2.86 -21.70
N ASP A 2 7.93 4.16 -21.79
CA ASP A 2 8.79 5.17 -21.18
C ASP A 2 8.65 5.06 -19.64
N PRO A 3 9.73 4.85 -18.87
CA PRO A 3 9.70 4.82 -17.41
C PRO A 3 9.17 6.10 -16.77
N TYR A 4 9.23 7.24 -17.47
CA TYR A 4 8.75 8.55 -17.03
C TYR A 4 7.34 8.89 -17.52
N ALA A 5 6.62 7.95 -18.14
CA ALA A 5 5.28 8.20 -18.66
C ALA A 5 4.32 8.60 -17.53
N LYS A 6 3.88 9.86 -17.53
CA LYS A 6 2.89 10.43 -16.59
C LYS A 6 1.47 9.89 -16.80
N ALA A 7 1.19 9.30 -17.96
CA ALA A 7 -0.08 8.65 -18.27
C ALA A 7 0.09 7.52 -19.26
N LEU A 8 -0.73 6.47 -19.11
CA LEU A 8 -0.79 5.32 -20.01
C LEU A 8 -2.21 5.16 -20.58
N THR A 9 -2.31 4.74 -21.84
CA THR A 9 -3.58 4.33 -22.47
C THR A 9 -3.69 2.82 -22.54
N GLY A 10 -4.92 2.29 -22.72
CA GLY A 10 -5.17 0.86 -22.91
C GLY A 10 -5.44 0.09 -21.62
N GLY A 11 -5.70 0.79 -20.51
CA GLY A 11 -6.08 0.20 -19.21
C GLY A 11 -7.21 0.96 -18.51
N SER A 12 -8.06 1.66 -19.27
CA SER A 12 -9.12 2.53 -18.72
C SER A 12 -10.35 1.79 -18.22
N GLU A 13 -10.57 0.54 -18.66
CA GLU A 13 -11.74 -0.26 -18.27
C GLU A 13 -11.28 -1.43 -17.39
N TRP A 14 -11.73 -1.42 -16.13
CA TRP A 14 -11.32 -2.42 -15.14
C TRP A 14 -11.68 -3.85 -15.57
N GLY A 15 -10.69 -4.71 -15.67
CA GLY A 15 -10.87 -6.13 -15.99
C GLY A 15 -11.17 -6.40 -17.46
N VAL A 16 -10.95 -5.41 -18.33
CA VAL A 16 -11.14 -5.54 -19.78
C VAL A 16 -9.78 -5.39 -20.47
N ALA A 17 -9.36 -6.44 -21.18
CA ALA A 17 -8.11 -6.40 -21.92
C ALA A 17 -8.24 -5.48 -23.14
N TYR A 18 -7.30 -4.55 -23.30
CA TYR A 18 -7.19 -3.79 -24.53
C TYR A 18 -6.55 -4.65 -25.63
N CYS A 19 -7.34 -5.06 -26.62
CA CYS A 19 -6.82 -5.68 -27.83
C CYS A 19 -6.81 -4.67 -28.99
N ARG A 20 -5.66 -4.50 -29.63
CA ARG A 20 -5.63 -3.92 -30.97
C ARG A 20 -6.29 -4.88 -31.97
N SER A 21 -7.10 -4.34 -32.89
CA SER A 21 -7.74 -5.13 -33.96
C SER A 21 -6.69 -5.99 -34.69
N GLY A 22 -6.87 -7.32 -34.67
CA GLY A 22 -5.99 -8.28 -35.35
C GLY A 22 -4.79 -8.80 -34.54
N LEU A 23 -4.59 -8.39 -33.28
CA LEU A 23 -3.43 -8.75 -32.44
C LEU A 23 -3.82 -9.12 -30.99
N CYS A 24 -4.88 -9.90 -30.80
CA CYS A 24 -5.13 -10.52 -29.48
C CYS A 24 -4.15 -11.69 -29.28
N THR A 25 -3.06 -11.44 -28.55
CA THR A 25 -2.12 -12.46 -28.05
C THR A 25 -2.32 -12.63 -26.54
N PRO A 26 -1.76 -13.66 -25.88
CA PRO A 26 -1.76 -13.75 -24.41
C PRO A 26 -1.18 -12.51 -23.70
N LEU A 27 -0.25 -11.78 -24.36
CA LEU A 27 0.33 -10.52 -23.89
C LEU A 27 -0.56 -9.28 -24.12
N SER A 28 -1.74 -9.45 -24.73
CA SER A 28 -2.71 -8.37 -24.98
C SER A 28 -3.10 -7.62 -23.69
N THR A 29 -3.12 -8.30 -22.54
CA THR A 29 -3.44 -7.68 -21.25
C THR A 29 -2.44 -6.59 -20.84
N PHE A 30 -1.17 -6.71 -21.26
CA PHE A 30 -0.10 -5.74 -20.99
C PHE A 30 0.07 -4.67 -22.08
N GLN A 31 -0.74 -4.68 -23.14
CA GLN A 31 -0.65 -3.66 -24.18
C GLN A 31 -1.06 -2.29 -23.60
N ARG A 32 -0.05 -1.42 -23.47
CA ARG A 32 -0.21 -0.02 -23.06
C ARG A 32 0.58 0.88 -24.02
N ARG A 33 0.22 2.16 -24.06
CA ARG A 33 1.00 3.19 -24.75
C ARG A 33 1.19 4.38 -23.84
N CYS A 34 2.35 5.02 -23.94
CA CYS A 34 2.61 6.29 -23.30
C CYS A 34 1.70 7.36 -23.89
N CYS A 35 1.10 8.17 -23.03
CA CYS A 35 0.30 9.32 -23.44
C CYS A 35 1.05 10.59 -23.07
N ILE A 36 1.26 11.47 -24.04
CA ILE A 36 1.67 12.84 -23.76
C ILE A 36 0.44 13.57 -23.23
N ILE A 37 0.58 14.24 -22.11
CA ILE A 37 -0.48 15.02 -21.46
C ILE A 37 -0.06 16.49 -21.44
N GLY A 38 -1.04 17.39 -21.43
CA GLY A 38 -0.78 18.78 -21.06
C GLY A 38 -0.50 18.89 -19.56
N ASP A 39 0.30 19.88 -19.19
CA ASP A 39 0.62 20.15 -17.78
C ASP A 39 -0.38 21.15 -17.12
N GLU A 40 -1.39 21.62 -17.86
CA GLU A 40 -2.37 22.60 -17.37
C GLU A 40 -3.38 21.96 -16.40
N PHE A 41 -3.31 22.36 -15.13
CA PHE A 41 -4.33 22.09 -14.11
C PHE A 41 -4.37 23.25 -13.12
N ASP A 42 -5.56 23.83 -12.90
CA ASP A 42 -5.72 24.92 -11.93
C ASP A 42 -5.97 24.35 -10.52
N TRP A 43 -4.96 24.44 -9.66
CA TRP A 43 -5.04 24.06 -8.26
C TRP A 43 -5.85 25.05 -7.40
N GLU A 44 -6.29 26.19 -7.94
CA GLU A 44 -7.01 27.25 -7.20
C GLU A 44 -6.29 27.70 -5.91
N GLY A 45 -4.95 27.68 -5.95
CA GLY A 45 -4.11 28.05 -4.82
C GLY A 45 -3.94 26.95 -3.75
N ASP A 46 -4.39 25.72 -4.01
CA ASP A 46 -4.14 24.56 -3.15
C ASP A 46 -2.64 24.35 -2.86
N ARG A 47 -2.34 23.88 -1.64
CA ARG A 47 -1.00 23.57 -1.17
C ARG A 47 -1.06 22.35 -0.24
N PRO A 48 0.01 21.53 -0.17
CA PRO A 48 0.11 20.44 0.79
C PRO A 48 -0.23 20.90 2.22
N LEU A 49 -1.02 20.11 2.94
CA LEU A 49 -1.58 20.52 4.23
C LEU A 49 -0.53 20.52 5.34
N ASN A 50 0.49 19.66 5.23
CA ASN A 50 1.60 19.53 6.17
C ASN A 50 1.14 19.38 7.63
N ILE A 51 0.10 18.57 7.86
CA ILE A 51 -0.35 18.23 9.21
C ILE A 51 0.80 17.47 9.89
N PRO A 52 1.25 17.86 11.10
CA PRO A 52 2.27 17.11 11.82
C PRO A 52 1.88 15.65 11.99
N LEU A 53 2.81 14.72 11.75
CA LEU A 53 2.53 13.28 11.75
C LEU A 53 1.93 12.81 13.09
N GLU A 54 2.38 13.35 14.21
CA GLU A 54 1.85 13.07 15.55
C GLU A 54 0.39 13.52 15.77
N LYS A 55 -0.18 14.30 14.85
CA LYS A 55 -1.60 14.69 14.84
C LYS A 55 -2.41 13.88 13.81
N SER A 56 -1.78 12.96 13.10
CA SER A 56 -2.43 12.20 12.05
C SER A 56 -3.23 11.02 12.59
N ILE A 57 -4.40 10.78 11.98
CA ILE A 57 -5.13 9.51 12.03
C ILE A 57 -5.20 9.03 10.59
N ILE A 58 -4.44 7.97 10.29
CA ILE A 58 -4.29 7.43 8.94
C ILE A 58 -5.43 6.45 8.66
N TYR A 59 -6.04 6.56 7.49
CA TYR A 59 -7.11 5.69 7.04
C TYR A 59 -6.71 5.01 5.72
N GLU A 60 -6.26 3.76 5.83
CA GLU A 60 -5.84 2.93 4.71
C GLU A 60 -7.08 2.50 3.90
N LEU A 61 -7.13 2.86 2.62
CA LEU A 61 -8.27 2.52 1.76
C LEU A 61 -7.86 2.14 0.35
N HIS A 62 -8.66 1.27 -0.25
CA HIS A 62 -8.55 0.92 -1.66
C HIS A 62 -9.50 1.78 -2.49
N VAL A 63 -9.00 2.61 -3.42
CA VAL A 63 -9.80 3.55 -4.25
C VAL A 63 -11.05 2.88 -4.84
N ARG A 64 -10.86 1.75 -5.54
CA ARG A 64 -11.98 0.98 -6.08
C ARG A 64 -12.89 0.38 -4.99
N GLY A 65 -12.34 -0.42 -4.08
CA GLY A 65 -13.12 -1.14 -3.06
C GLY A 65 -13.96 -0.22 -2.18
N PHE A 66 -13.46 0.97 -1.86
CA PHE A 66 -14.09 1.91 -0.93
C PHE A 66 -15.49 2.36 -1.35
N THR A 67 -15.75 2.46 -2.67
CA THR A 67 -17.04 2.93 -3.19
C THR A 67 -17.66 2.02 -4.23
N ARG A 68 -17.12 0.82 -4.48
CA ARG A 68 -17.63 -0.03 -5.57
C ARG A 68 -19.04 -0.56 -5.32
N HIS A 69 -19.38 -0.85 -4.07
CA HIS A 69 -20.68 -1.41 -3.70
C HIS A 69 -21.78 -0.33 -3.77
N GLU A 70 -22.99 -0.72 -4.15
CA GLU A 70 -24.14 0.20 -4.30
C GLU A 70 -24.49 0.93 -2.99
N SER A 71 -24.30 0.27 -1.85
CA SER A 71 -24.51 0.87 -0.52
C SER A 71 -23.59 2.06 -0.22
N SER A 72 -22.54 2.28 -1.02
CA SER A 72 -21.70 3.46 -0.91
C SER A 72 -22.47 4.74 -1.26
N GLY A 73 -23.49 4.65 -2.13
CA GLY A 73 -24.22 5.82 -2.64
C GLY A 73 -23.38 6.78 -3.49
N ALA A 74 -22.17 6.37 -3.91
CA ALA A 74 -21.31 7.19 -4.76
C ALA A 74 -21.88 7.27 -6.18
N ALA A 75 -21.80 8.45 -6.81
CA ALA A 75 -22.25 8.64 -8.19
C ALA A 75 -21.32 7.93 -9.18
N ASN A 76 -20.03 7.84 -8.85
CA ASN A 76 -19.00 7.20 -9.67
C ASN A 76 -18.28 6.09 -8.89
N PRO A 77 -18.94 4.93 -8.66
CA PRO A 77 -18.48 3.92 -7.72
C PRO A 77 -17.18 3.24 -8.17
N GLY A 78 -16.20 3.25 -7.27
CA GLY A 78 -14.88 2.64 -7.43
C GLY A 78 -13.90 3.45 -8.26
N THR A 79 -14.01 4.78 -8.21
CA THR A 79 -13.17 5.74 -8.93
C THR A 79 -12.62 6.82 -7.99
N TYR A 80 -11.67 7.64 -8.45
CA TYR A 80 -11.17 8.82 -7.73
C TYR A 80 -12.32 9.77 -7.35
N GLN A 81 -13.27 10.00 -8.26
CA GLN A 81 -14.48 10.80 -7.95
C GLN A 81 -15.39 10.12 -6.92
N GLY A 82 -15.43 8.79 -6.89
CA GLY A 82 -16.10 8.05 -5.81
C GLY A 82 -15.49 8.34 -4.44
N VAL A 83 -14.17 8.50 -4.33
CA VAL A 83 -13.52 8.92 -3.08
C VAL A 83 -13.96 10.34 -2.69
N VAL A 84 -14.06 11.25 -3.67
CA VAL A 84 -14.57 12.62 -3.46
C VAL A 84 -16.01 12.61 -2.91
N ASP A 85 -16.89 11.77 -3.46
CA ASP A 85 -18.28 11.61 -2.99
C ASP A 85 -18.35 11.21 -1.49
N LYS A 86 -17.30 10.55 -0.98
CA LYS A 86 -17.19 10.08 0.40
C LYS A 86 -16.48 11.04 1.36
N ILE A 87 -16.05 12.22 0.92
CA ILE A 87 -15.44 13.23 1.82
C ILE A 87 -16.32 13.54 3.05
N PRO A 88 -17.65 13.72 2.95
CA PRO A 88 -18.49 13.96 4.13
C PRO A 88 -18.43 12.82 5.16
N TYR A 89 -18.30 11.58 4.68
CA TYR A 89 -18.13 10.40 5.54
C TYR A 89 -16.77 10.43 6.24
N LEU A 90 -15.69 10.66 5.50
CA LEU A 90 -14.33 10.73 6.04
C LEU A 90 -14.19 11.84 7.10
N LYS A 91 -14.79 13.01 6.84
CA LYS A 91 -14.86 14.12 7.82
C LYS A 91 -15.62 13.75 9.08
N LYS A 92 -16.74 13.03 8.95
CA LYS A 92 -17.54 12.57 10.10
C LYS A 92 -16.79 11.51 10.91
N LEU A 93 -16.04 10.63 10.24
CA LEU A 93 -15.21 9.62 10.89
C LEU A 93 -14.06 10.26 11.69
N GLY A 94 -13.57 11.43 11.25
CA GLY A 94 -12.58 12.22 11.98
C GLY A 94 -11.13 11.87 11.63
N ILE A 95 -10.91 11.16 10.53
CA ILE A 95 -9.57 10.88 10.01
C ILE A 95 -8.93 12.16 9.46
N THR A 96 -7.60 12.18 9.39
CA THR A 96 -6.86 13.35 8.89
C THR A 96 -6.10 13.08 7.59
N ALA A 97 -5.81 11.81 7.30
CA ALA A 97 -5.10 11.39 6.11
C ALA A 97 -5.72 10.11 5.56
N VAL A 98 -5.88 10.04 4.24
CA VAL A 98 -6.14 8.78 3.55
C VAL A 98 -4.82 8.21 3.04
N GLU A 99 -4.57 6.94 3.33
CA GLU A 99 -3.48 6.17 2.74
C GLU A 99 -4.06 5.30 1.64
N LEU A 100 -3.79 5.65 0.38
CA LEU A 100 -4.32 4.94 -0.76
C LEU A 100 -3.43 3.74 -1.06
N LEU A 101 -4.03 2.54 -1.10
CA LEU A 101 -3.39 1.38 -1.74
C LEU A 101 -2.93 1.73 -3.17
N PRO A 102 -1.97 0.98 -3.75
CA PRO A 102 -1.27 1.37 -4.96
C PRO A 102 -2.14 1.99 -6.06
N VAL A 103 -1.88 3.26 -6.35
CA VAL A 103 -2.56 4.03 -7.40
C VAL A 103 -1.72 4.19 -8.66
N THR A 104 -0.48 3.72 -8.67
CA THR A 104 0.34 3.67 -9.88
C THR A 104 -0.23 2.65 -10.86
N GLU A 105 -0.10 2.87 -12.16
CA GLU A 105 -0.67 1.94 -13.15
C GLU A 105 -0.08 0.53 -13.00
N PHE A 106 -0.96 -0.45 -12.92
CA PHE A 106 -0.69 -1.89 -12.88
C PHE A 106 -1.65 -2.63 -13.81
N ASN A 107 -1.36 -3.90 -14.10
CA ASN A 107 -2.23 -4.75 -14.91
C ASN A 107 -3.11 -5.64 -14.02
N GLU A 108 -4.38 -5.28 -13.84
CA GLU A 108 -5.32 -6.09 -13.05
C GLU A 108 -5.59 -7.47 -13.67
N LEU A 109 -5.27 -7.68 -14.96
CA LEU A 109 -5.45 -8.95 -15.67
C LEU A 109 -4.14 -9.77 -15.77
N GLU A 110 -3.15 -9.50 -14.93
CA GLU A 110 -1.90 -10.28 -14.93
C GLU A 110 -2.11 -11.73 -14.49
N LEU A 111 -3.07 -11.98 -13.59
CA LEU A 111 -3.41 -13.32 -13.13
C LEU A 111 -4.17 -14.10 -14.22
N THR A 112 -3.79 -15.36 -14.43
CA THR A 112 -4.43 -16.25 -15.41
C THR A 112 -5.38 -17.27 -14.79
N THR A 113 -5.45 -17.31 -13.47
CA THR A 113 -6.30 -18.22 -12.69
C THR A 113 -7.75 -17.71 -12.61
N SER A 114 -8.68 -18.63 -12.38
CA SER A 114 -10.11 -18.33 -12.20
C SER A 114 -10.58 -18.87 -10.86
N ASN A 115 -11.36 -18.05 -10.15
CA ASN A 115 -11.97 -18.41 -8.89
C ASN A 115 -12.72 -19.76 -9.02
N PRO A 116 -12.46 -20.74 -8.14
CA PRO A 116 -12.99 -22.09 -8.27
C PRO A 116 -14.50 -22.16 -7.97
N PHE A 117 -15.05 -21.15 -7.29
CA PHE A 117 -16.46 -21.11 -6.87
C PHE A 117 -17.33 -20.32 -7.86
N THR A 118 -16.82 -19.21 -8.40
CA THR A 118 -17.58 -18.34 -9.32
C THR A 118 -17.24 -18.57 -10.79
N GLY A 119 -16.09 -19.19 -11.09
CA GLY A 119 -15.54 -19.31 -12.45
C GLY A 119 -15.00 -18.00 -13.02
N GLU A 120 -15.11 -16.88 -12.29
CA GLU A 120 -14.59 -15.58 -12.75
C GLU A 120 -13.07 -15.55 -12.70
N ARG A 121 -12.46 -14.95 -13.72
CA ARG A 121 -11.01 -14.74 -13.74
C ARG A 121 -10.59 -13.84 -12.58
N LEU A 122 -9.58 -14.29 -11.83
CA LEU A 122 -8.98 -13.49 -10.76
C LEU A 122 -8.29 -12.26 -11.34
N LYS A 123 -8.27 -11.20 -10.54
CA LYS A 123 -7.67 -9.92 -10.91
C LYS A 123 -6.72 -9.50 -9.81
N ASN A 124 -5.60 -8.86 -10.18
CA ASN A 124 -4.83 -8.12 -9.19
C ASN A 124 -5.72 -6.96 -8.72
N PHE A 125 -6.24 -7.09 -7.50
CA PHE A 125 -7.11 -6.10 -6.90
C PHE A 125 -6.28 -4.97 -6.31
N TRP A 126 -5.35 -5.31 -5.40
CA TRP A 126 -4.58 -4.35 -4.61
C TRP A 126 -3.63 -3.47 -5.41
N GLY A 127 -3.02 -3.99 -6.48
CA GLY A 127 -2.18 -3.20 -7.37
C GLY A 127 -0.68 -3.18 -7.07
N TYR A 128 -0.20 -4.01 -6.13
CA TYR A 128 1.24 -4.21 -5.84
C TYR A 128 1.97 -4.97 -6.96
N SER A 129 1.91 -4.45 -8.18
CA SER A 129 2.61 -4.95 -9.37
C SER A 129 2.68 -3.82 -10.41
N PRO A 130 3.45 -2.75 -10.15
CA PRO A 130 3.43 -1.56 -10.98
C PRO A 130 4.07 -1.83 -12.35
N ILE A 131 3.47 -1.25 -13.40
CA ILE A 131 4.05 -1.16 -14.76
C ILE A 131 4.63 0.23 -15.07
N SER A 132 4.26 1.24 -14.29
CA SER A 132 4.78 2.62 -14.33
C SER A 132 4.79 3.19 -12.92
N PHE A 133 5.80 3.99 -12.58
CA PHE A 133 5.86 4.67 -11.28
C PHE A 133 5.17 6.04 -11.28
N PHE A 134 4.98 6.67 -12.45
CA PHE A 134 4.48 8.04 -12.56
C PHE A 134 3.00 8.12 -12.92
N ALA A 135 2.49 7.14 -13.65
CA ALA A 135 1.13 7.18 -14.17
C ALA A 135 0.13 6.72 -13.09
N PRO A 136 -0.90 7.50 -12.75
CA PRO A 136 -2.03 7.01 -11.97
C PRO A 136 -2.78 5.92 -12.73
N LYS A 137 -3.44 5.01 -12.01
CA LYS A 137 -4.23 3.90 -12.54
C LYS A 137 -5.40 4.45 -13.35
N ALA A 138 -5.42 4.16 -14.64
CA ALA A 138 -6.44 4.63 -15.57
C ALA A 138 -7.83 4.10 -15.23
N ALA A 139 -7.94 2.84 -14.79
CA ALA A 139 -9.20 2.20 -14.43
C ALA A 139 -9.85 2.73 -13.14
N TYR A 140 -9.14 3.58 -12.39
CA TYR A 140 -9.70 4.29 -11.23
C TYR A 140 -10.26 5.67 -11.60
N ALA A 141 -10.11 6.12 -12.84
CA ALA A 141 -10.80 7.30 -13.33
C ALA A 141 -12.18 6.93 -13.91
N VAL A 142 -13.15 7.83 -13.79
CA VAL A 142 -14.47 7.74 -14.44
C VAL A 142 -14.28 7.64 -15.95
N ASN A 143 -13.37 8.45 -16.50
CA ASN A 143 -12.92 8.33 -17.88
C ASN A 143 -11.39 8.27 -17.92
N GLY A 144 -10.82 7.07 -17.82
CA GLY A 144 -9.36 6.86 -17.89
C GLY A 144 -8.72 6.97 -19.28
N ARG A 145 -9.39 7.57 -20.27
CA ARG A 145 -8.87 7.71 -21.64
C ARG A 145 -8.13 9.04 -21.80
N ASN A 146 -7.19 9.08 -22.75
CA ASN A 146 -6.44 10.30 -23.14
C ASN A 146 -5.74 11.02 -21.97
N GLY A 147 -5.25 10.29 -20.97
CA GLY A 147 -4.53 10.87 -19.82
C GLY A 147 -5.41 11.51 -18.76
N ASN A 148 -6.73 11.45 -18.90
CA ASN A 148 -7.68 12.08 -17.99
C ASN A 148 -7.64 11.51 -16.56
N GLN A 149 -7.04 10.34 -16.35
CA GLN A 149 -6.77 9.81 -15.02
C GLN A 149 -5.83 10.70 -14.19
N VAL A 150 -4.96 11.48 -14.83
CA VAL A 150 -4.10 12.45 -14.14
C VAL A 150 -4.94 13.60 -13.61
N ARG A 151 -5.82 14.16 -14.44
CA ARG A 151 -6.74 15.24 -14.03
C ARG A 151 -7.65 14.79 -12.90
N GLU A 152 -8.32 13.65 -13.02
CA GLU A 152 -9.25 13.16 -11.99
C GLU A 152 -8.54 12.84 -10.67
N PHE A 153 -7.28 12.36 -10.71
CA PHE A 153 -6.48 12.20 -9.51
C PHE A 153 -6.20 13.56 -8.85
N LYS A 154 -5.75 14.57 -9.61
CA LYS A 154 -5.51 15.93 -9.08
C LYS A 154 -6.78 16.54 -8.50
N GLU A 155 -7.93 16.33 -9.14
CA GLU A 155 -9.24 16.77 -8.62
C GLU A 155 -9.59 16.13 -7.28
N MET A 156 -9.32 14.83 -7.12
CA MET A 156 -9.52 14.12 -5.86
C MET A 156 -8.62 14.70 -4.75
N VAL A 157 -7.32 14.89 -5.03
CA VAL A 157 -6.38 15.48 -4.07
C VAL A 157 -6.84 16.88 -3.65
N LYS A 158 -7.14 17.76 -4.62
CA LYS A 158 -7.63 19.13 -4.37
C LYS A 158 -8.90 19.13 -3.51
N ALA A 159 -9.83 18.21 -3.77
CA ALA A 159 -11.06 18.10 -2.99
C ALA A 159 -10.81 17.62 -1.56
N LEU A 160 -9.93 16.63 -1.36
CA LEU A 160 -9.51 16.16 -0.04
C LEU A 160 -8.79 17.26 0.75
N HIS A 161 -7.88 18.00 0.11
CA HIS A 161 -7.18 19.13 0.72
C HIS A 161 -8.12 20.25 1.15
N LYS A 162 -9.10 20.60 0.31
CA LYS A 162 -10.15 21.57 0.66
C LYS A 162 -10.95 21.13 1.88
N ALA A 163 -11.07 19.83 2.11
CA ALA A 163 -11.69 19.25 3.30
C ALA A 163 -10.73 19.14 4.50
N GLY A 164 -9.43 19.45 4.34
CA GLY A 164 -8.40 19.30 5.35
C GLY A 164 -8.02 17.83 5.59
N ILE A 165 -8.01 17.01 4.54
CA ILE A 165 -7.60 15.61 4.57
C ILE A 165 -6.38 15.45 3.66
N GLU A 166 -5.31 14.89 4.19
CA GLU A 166 -4.07 14.61 3.47
C GLU A 166 -4.16 13.33 2.63
N VAL A 167 -3.32 13.25 1.60
CA VAL A 167 -3.20 12.08 0.72
C VAL A 167 -1.80 11.47 0.86
N ILE A 168 -1.75 10.25 1.36
CA ILE A 168 -0.55 9.40 1.42
C ILE A 168 -0.69 8.30 0.37
N LEU A 169 0.36 8.06 -0.41
CA LEU A 169 0.37 6.98 -1.40
C LEU A 169 1.16 5.78 -0.92
N ASP A 170 0.55 4.60 -1.00
CA ASP A 170 1.31 3.36 -0.97
C ASP A 170 2.08 3.19 -2.30
N VAL A 171 3.40 3.13 -2.21
CA VAL A 171 4.31 3.13 -3.36
C VAL A 171 5.19 1.89 -3.38
N VAL A 172 5.27 1.28 -4.56
CA VAL A 172 6.02 0.06 -4.82
C VAL A 172 7.21 0.39 -5.71
N PHE A 173 8.38 0.56 -5.10
CA PHE A 173 9.65 0.73 -5.83
C PHE A 173 10.53 -0.51 -5.80
N ASN A 174 10.20 -1.48 -4.95
CA ASN A 174 11.04 -2.64 -4.67
C ASN A 174 11.02 -3.70 -5.80
N HIS A 175 9.95 -3.75 -6.59
CA HIS A 175 9.78 -4.66 -7.73
C HIS A 175 8.91 -4.03 -8.84
N THR A 176 8.73 -4.77 -9.94
CA THR A 176 7.87 -4.38 -11.07
C THR A 176 7.08 -5.57 -11.61
N ALA A 177 6.02 -5.29 -12.37
CA ALA A 177 5.20 -6.30 -13.06
C ALA A 177 5.94 -7.10 -14.16
N GLU A 178 7.21 -6.80 -14.45
CA GLU A 178 8.01 -7.60 -15.40
C GLU A 178 8.44 -8.96 -14.82
N GLY A 179 8.20 -9.22 -13.53
CA GLY A 179 8.45 -10.50 -12.85
C GLY A 179 9.90 -11.00 -12.97
N GLY A 180 10.11 -12.30 -12.75
CA GLY A 180 11.43 -12.95 -12.95
C GLY A 180 11.75 -13.23 -14.42
N GLY A 181 12.71 -14.12 -14.69
CA GLY A 181 13.21 -14.40 -16.04
C GLY A 181 12.15 -14.80 -17.08
N ASN A 182 11.03 -15.38 -16.64
CA ASN A 182 9.92 -15.79 -17.51
C ASN A 182 8.79 -14.74 -17.62
N GLY A 183 8.93 -13.60 -16.95
CA GLY A 183 7.93 -12.54 -16.98
C GLY A 183 7.93 -11.73 -18.29
N PRO A 184 6.97 -10.81 -18.46
CA PRO A 184 6.83 -10.04 -19.68
C PRO A 184 7.96 -9.01 -19.87
N VAL A 185 8.11 -8.53 -21.11
CA VAL A 185 8.93 -7.34 -21.42
C VAL A 185 7.96 -6.18 -21.69
N ILE A 186 7.91 -5.24 -20.77
CA ILE A 186 6.98 -4.10 -20.73
C ILE A 186 7.75 -2.78 -20.85
N SER A 187 8.79 -2.58 -20.02
CA SER A 187 9.46 -1.30 -19.84
C SER A 187 10.96 -1.45 -19.55
N PHE A 188 11.33 -1.59 -18.27
CA PHE A 188 12.70 -1.51 -17.76
C PHE A 188 13.60 -2.60 -18.33
N ARG A 189 13.09 -3.85 -18.37
CA ARG A 189 13.79 -5.01 -18.93
C ARG A 189 14.22 -4.80 -20.37
N GLY A 190 13.34 -4.20 -21.17
CA GLY A 190 13.58 -3.96 -22.60
C GLY A 190 14.49 -2.76 -22.88
N LEU A 191 14.60 -1.83 -21.92
CA LEU A 191 15.45 -0.65 -22.05
C LEU A 191 16.88 -0.94 -21.59
N ASP A 192 17.05 -1.39 -20.36
CA ASP A 192 18.34 -1.84 -19.85
C ASP A 192 18.19 -2.73 -18.60
N ASN A 193 18.14 -4.03 -18.81
CA ASN A 193 17.87 -4.99 -17.75
C ASN A 193 18.88 -4.95 -16.59
N VAL A 194 20.15 -4.67 -16.87
CA VAL A 194 21.23 -4.77 -15.87
C VAL A 194 21.32 -3.54 -14.98
N ILE A 195 20.77 -2.42 -15.46
CA ILE A 195 20.67 -1.17 -14.71
C ILE A 195 19.49 -1.23 -13.73
N TYR A 196 18.33 -1.70 -14.20
CA TYR A 196 17.08 -1.59 -13.43
C TYR A 196 16.86 -2.73 -12.43
N TYR A 197 17.46 -3.91 -12.63
CA TYR A 197 17.23 -5.07 -11.76
C TYR A 197 18.50 -5.60 -11.12
N LEU A 198 18.35 -6.12 -9.89
CA LEU A 198 19.37 -6.91 -9.22
C LEU A 198 19.47 -8.29 -9.87
N LEU A 199 20.65 -8.62 -10.37
CA LEU A 199 20.94 -9.89 -11.02
C LEU A 199 22.11 -10.57 -10.32
N ASP A 200 22.05 -11.89 -10.19
CA ASP A 200 23.20 -12.67 -9.76
C ASP A 200 24.37 -12.45 -10.75
N PRO A 201 25.58 -12.11 -10.27
CA PRO A 201 26.70 -11.80 -11.13
C PRO A 201 27.19 -12.99 -11.98
N ARG A 202 26.89 -14.24 -11.57
CA ARG A 202 27.31 -15.47 -12.26
C ARG A 202 26.19 -16.06 -13.12
N SER A 203 25.04 -16.35 -12.53
CA SER A 203 23.92 -17.00 -13.24
C SER A 203 23.12 -16.02 -14.09
N ARG A 204 23.21 -14.71 -13.80
CA ARG A 204 22.39 -13.64 -14.41
C ARG A 204 20.89 -13.80 -14.15
N GLU A 205 20.51 -14.66 -13.20
CA GLU A 205 19.14 -14.78 -12.72
C GLU A 205 18.77 -13.56 -11.87
N TYR A 206 17.47 -13.28 -11.77
CA TYR A 206 16.97 -12.18 -10.95
C TYR A 206 17.10 -12.53 -9.47
N LEU A 207 17.71 -11.64 -8.70
CA LEU A 207 17.65 -11.70 -7.24
C LEU A 207 16.25 -11.25 -6.82
N ASN A 208 15.62 -12.02 -5.93
CA ASN A 208 14.21 -11.86 -5.58
C ASN A 208 14.02 -11.64 -4.07
N PHE A 209 14.34 -10.43 -3.61
CA PHE A 209 14.13 -10.01 -2.23
C PHE A 209 12.70 -9.50 -1.96
N SER A 210 11.93 -9.21 -3.02
CA SER A 210 10.52 -8.79 -2.93
C SER A 210 9.54 -9.96 -2.84
N GLY A 211 9.94 -11.16 -3.27
CA GLY A 211 9.03 -12.29 -3.47
C GLY A 211 8.27 -12.25 -4.79
N CYS A 212 8.31 -11.15 -5.54
CA CYS A 212 7.54 -10.91 -6.76
C CYS A 212 8.28 -11.29 -8.06
N GLY A 213 9.43 -11.95 -7.95
CA GLY A 213 10.21 -12.51 -9.05
C GLY A 213 11.38 -11.64 -9.52
N ASN A 214 11.35 -10.34 -9.24
CA ASN A 214 12.48 -9.43 -9.43
C ASN A 214 12.67 -8.49 -8.25
N THR A 215 13.84 -7.88 -8.16
CA THR A 215 14.11 -6.76 -7.26
C THR A 215 14.73 -5.62 -8.05
N VAL A 216 14.15 -4.43 -7.92
CA VAL A 216 14.65 -3.20 -8.55
C VAL A 216 15.96 -2.80 -7.89
N ASN A 217 16.96 -2.45 -8.71
CA ASN A 217 18.28 -2.00 -8.25
C ASN A 217 18.22 -0.55 -7.75
N CYS A 218 17.57 -0.35 -6.61
CA CYS A 218 17.27 0.97 -6.04
C CYS A 218 18.53 1.81 -5.76
N ASN A 219 19.71 1.18 -5.62
CA ASN A 219 20.99 1.86 -5.35
C ASN A 219 21.90 1.98 -6.58
N HIS A 220 21.41 1.70 -7.79
CA HIS A 220 22.06 2.16 -9.02
C HIS A 220 21.82 3.67 -9.22
N PRO A 221 22.82 4.48 -9.61
CA PRO A 221 22.66 5.94 -9.74
C PRO A 221 21.46 6.40 -10.58
N LEU A 222 21.24 5.77 -11.73
CA LEU A 222 20.12 6.11 -12.63
C LEU A 222 18.76 5.75 -12.03
N VAL A 223 18.68 4.64 -11.31
CA VAL A 223 17.44 4.20 -10.66
C VAL A 223 17.13 5.09 -9.44
N ARG A 224 18.15 5.48 -8.67
CA ARG A 224 18.00 6.50 -7.63
C ARG A 224 17.44 7.81 -8.17
N HIS A 225 17.91 8.24 -9.35
CA HIS A 225 17.40 9.47 -9.98
C HIS A 225 15.94 9.30 -10.39
N LEU A 226 15.60 8.18 -11.04
CA LEU A 226 14.22 7.84 -11.40
C LEU A 226 13.27 7.88 -10.19
N ILE A 227 13.64 7.21 -9.09
CA ILE A 227 12.77 7.17 -7.89
C ILE A 227 12.64 8.56 -7.28
N MET A 228 13.73 9.33 -7.16
CA MET A 228 13.65 10.69 -6.61
C MET A 228 12.82 11.63 -7.49
N ASP A 229 12.95 11.55 -8.80
CA ASP A 229 12.15 12.36 -9.73
C ASP A 229 10.68 11.93 -9.71
N CYS A 230 10.39 10.64 -9.50
CA CYS A 230 9.04 10.14 -9.26
C CYS A 230 8.43 10.72 -7.99
N LEU A 231 9.13 10.62 -6.86
CA LEU A 231 8.65 11.16 -5.57
C LEU A 231 8.39 12.67 -5.66
N ARG A 232 9.31 13.40 -6.27
CA ARG A 232 9.16 14.85 -6.50
C ARG A 232 7.99 15.16 -7.44
N TYR A 233 7.77 14.37 -8.49
CA TYR A 233 6.61 14.51 -9.36
C TYR A 233 5.30 14.37 -8.58
N TRP A 234 5.16 13.32 -7.76
CA TRP A 234 3.95 13.12 -6.96
C TRP A 234 3.70 14.25 -5.96
N VAL A 235 4.76 14.86 -5.40
CA VAL A 235 4.63 15.98 -4.46
C VAL A 235 4.35 17.30 -5.18
N ILE A 236 5.14 17.65 -6.19
CA ILE A 236 5.06 18.95 -6.88
C ILE A 236 3.86 19.01 -7.83
N GLU A 237 3.68 17.98 -8.65
CA GLU A 237 2.69 18.01 -9.73
C GLU A 237 1.33 17.46 -9.29
N MET A 238 1.33 16.51 -8.35
CA MET A 238 0.14 15.79 -7.90
C MET A 238 -0.28 16.13 -6.47
N HIS A 239 0.47 17.02 -5.79
CA HIS A 239 0.21 17.52 -4.43
C HIS A 239 0.05 16.42 -3.36
N VAL A 240 0.71 15.28 -3.52
CA VAL A 240 0.72 14.21 -2.51
C VAL A 240 1.46 14.66 -1.24
N ASP A 241 0.90 14.40 -0.05
CA ASP A 241 1.45 14.82 1.24
C ASP A 241 2.44 13.79 1.83
N GLY A 242 2.46 12.57 1.32
CA GLY A 242 3.37 11.54 1.82
C GLY A 242 3.32 10.21 1.10
N PHE A 243 4.19 9.30 1.54
CA PHE A 243 4.38 7.99 0.97
C PHE A 243 4.51 6.93 2.06
N ARG A 244 3.83 5.80 1.85
CA ARG A 244 4.11 4.53 2.53
C ARG A 244 4.85 3.63 1.55
N PHE A 245 6.07 3.24 1.89
CA PHE A 245 6.95 2.46 1.03
C PHE A 245 6.77 0.98 1.32
N ASP A 246 6.21 0.26 0.35
CA ASP A 246 6.10 -1.19 0.35
C ASP A 246 7.48 -1.87 0.33
N LEU A 247 7.66 -2.88 1.18
CA LEU A 247 8.91 -3.62 1.39
C LEU A 247 10.15 -2.71 1.38
N ALA A 248 10.09 -1.64 2.19
CA ALA A 248 11.05 -0.54 2.17
C ALA A 248 12.50 -1.00 2.38
N SER A 249 12.72 -2.14 3.06
CA SER A 249 14.05 -2.71 3.29
C SER A 249 14.81 -3.03 2.01
N VAL A 250 14.11 -3.22 0.88
CA VAL A 250 14.75 -3.36 -0.44
C VAL A 250 15.50 -2.09 -0.85
N LEU A 251 15.03 -0.91 -0.47
CA LEU A 251 15.75 0.36 -0.69
C LEU A 251 17.11 0.38 0.05
N GLY A 252 17.24 -0.48 1.06
CA GLY A 252 18.44 -0.69 1.86
C GLY A 252 19.51 -1.57 1.21
N ARG A 253 19.21 -2.24 0.08
CA ARG A 253 20.12 -3.20 -0.54
C ARG A 253 21.05 -2.57 -1.59
N ASP A 254 22.32 -2.97 -1.59
CA ASP A 254 23.30 -2.57 -2.59
C ASP A 254 23.06 -3.23 -3.96
N GLN A 255 23.92 -2.93 -4.94
CA GLN A 255 23.80 -3.48 -6.30
C GLN A 255 24.10 -4.99 -6.38
N GLN A 256 24.58 -5.60 -5.30
CA GLN A 256 24.82 -7.03 -5.15
C GLN A 256 23.78 -7.71 -4.25
N GLY A 257 22.81 -6.94 -3.72
CA GLY A 257 21.76 -7.42 -2.83
C GLY A 257 22.15 -7.46 -1.34
N ASN A 258 23.32 -6.98 -0.94
CA ASN A 258 23.70 -6.92 0.48
C ASN A 258 23.00 -5.76 1.19
N VAL A 259 22.72 -5.91 2.47
CA VAL A 259 22.11 -4.86 3.30
C VAL A 259 23.17 -3.81 3.65
N LEU A 260 22.87 -2.55 3.34
CA LEU A 260 23.71 -1.40 3.70
C LEU A 260 23.31 -0.86 5.07
N SER A 261 24.29 -0.50 5.88
CA SER A 261 24.05 0.20 7.14
C SER A 261 23.53 1.62 6.94
N ASN A 262 24.05 2.30 5.90
CA ASN A 262 23.68 3.66 5.50
C ASN A 262 23.30 3.65 4.01
N PRO A 263 22.05 3.32 3.66
CA PRO A 263 21.66 3.15 2.28
C PRO A 263 21.46 4.51 1.59
N PRO A 264 22.17 4.81 0.49
CA PRO A 264 22.09 6.11 -0.18
C PRO A 264 20.68 6.50 -0.62
N MET A 265 19.85 5.54 -1.02
CA MET A 265 18.47 5.83 -1.41
C MET A 265 17.62 6.31 -0.21
N VAL A 266 17.76 5.67 0.95
CA VAL A 266 16.99 5.97 2.16
C VAL A 266 17.38 7.34 2.74
N GLU A 267 18.69 7.65 2.74
CA GLU A 267 19.20 8.97 3.15
C GLU A 267 18.70 10.06 2.19
N LYS A 268 18.83 9.83 0.87
CA LYS A 268 18.45 10.82 -0.14
C LYS A 268 16.96 11.19 -0.09
N ILE A 269 16.08 10.24 0.21
CA ILE A 269 14.64 10.53 0.40
C ILE A 269 14.42 11.45 1.61
N ALA A 270 15.06 11.13 2.74
CA ALA A 270 14.85 11.88 3.97
C ALA A 270 15.47 13.28 3.94
N GLU A 271 16.55 13.47 3.18
CA GLU A 271 17.31 14.72 3.10
C GLU A 271 16.89 15.63 1.93
N ASP A 272 16.01 15.16 1.04
CA ASP A 272 15.58 15.95 -0.11
C ASP A 272 14.77 17.19 0.31
N PRO A 273 15.14 18.40 -0.15
CA PRO A 273 14.45 19.63 0.23
C PRO A 273 12.99 19.73 -0.23
N ILE A 274 12.65 19.14 -1.39
CA ILE A 274 11.27 19.14 -1.90
C ILE A 274 10.42 18.23 -1.03
N LEU A 275 10.99 17.10 -0.60
CA LEU A 275 10.32 16.16 0.27
C LEU A 275 10.34 16.59 1.74
N ALA A 276 10.97 17.69 2.15
CA ALA A 276 11.27 17.99 3.56
C ALA A 276 10.06 17.92 4.53
N HIS A 277 8.86 18.23 4.04
CA HIS A 277 7.63 18.22 4.83
C HIS A 277 6.70 17.03 4.56
N THR A 278 7.06 16.16 3.61
CA THR A 278 6.26 14.98 3.30
C THR A 278 6.39 13.93 4.39
N LYS A 279 5.33 13.13 4.55
CA LYS A 279 5.38 11.92 5.40
C LYS A 279 6.10 10.81 4.64
N ILE A 280 7.04 10.14 5.30
CA ILE A 280 7.75 8.98 4.75
C ILE A 280 7.62 7.83 5.75
N ILE A 281 6.82 6.83 5.38
CA ILE A 281 6.44 5.69 6.20
C ILE A 281 7.01 4.43 5.57
N ALA A 282 7.67 3.57 6.34
CA ALA A 282 8.31 2.36 5.83
C ALA A 282 7.62 1.09 6.30
N GLU A 283 7.40 0.15 5.38
CA GLU A 283 7.33 -1.27 5.72
C GLU A 283 8.75 -1.80 5.90
N ALA A 284 9.25 -1.78 7.13
CA ALA A 284 10.65 -2.04 7.47
C ALA A 284 11.01 -3.54 7.48
N TRP A 285 10.60 -4.29 6.46
CA TRP A 285 11.03 -5.67 6.21
C TRP A 285 11.05 -5.97 4.71
N ASP A 286 11.56 -7.15 4.31
CA ASP A 286 11.40 -7.68 2.96
C ASP A 286 11.06 -9.18 2.95
N ALA A 287 10.72 -9.71 1.78
CA ALA A 287 10.27 -11.09 1.63
C ALA A 287 11.40 -12.13 1.73
N ALA A 288 12.67 -11.70 1.76
CA ALA A 288 13.82 -12.59 1.99
C ALA A 288 14.12 -12.79 3.48
N GLY A 289 13.29 -12.24 4.38
CA GLY A 289 13.41 -12.41 5.83
C GLY A 289 14.22 -11.33 6.53
N LEU A 290 14.57 -10.24 5.83
CA LEU A 290 15.15 -9.07 6.48
C LEU A 290 14.06 -8.35 7.28
N TYR A 291 14.30 -8.13 8.58
CA TYR A 291 13.40 -7.41 9.47
C TYR A 291 14.15 -6.26 10.14
N GLN A 292 13.73 -5.03 9.87
CA GLN A 292 14.40 -3.79 10.27
C GLN A 292 13.48 -2.86 11.07
N VAL A 293 12.36 -3.32 11.61
CA VAL A 293 11.52 -2.47 12.47
C VAL A 293 12.34 -1.96 13.66
N GLY A 294 12.36 -0.65 13.86
CA GLY A 294 13.20 0.04 14.84
C GLY A 294 14.66 0.24 14.41
N SER A 295 15.08 -0.21 13.23
CA SER A 295 16.47 -0.08 12.74
C SER A 295 16.59 0.28 11.25
N PHE A 296 15.47 0.56 10.57
CA PHE A 296 15.43 0.87 9.15
C PHE A 296 16.23 2.12 8.79
N SER A 297 16.09 3.17 9.59
CA SER A 297 16.86 4.40 9.46
C SER A 297 17.01 5.09 10.80
N THR A 298 18.18 5.67 11.04
CA THR A 298 18.42 6.57 12.18
C THR A 298 17.89 7.98 11.93
N ASN A 299 17.44 8.28 10.70
CA ASN A 299 16.87 9.59 10.38
C ASN A 299 15.46 9.72 10.95
N ARG A 300 15.25 10.77 11.77
CA ARG A 300 14.03 11.00 12.56
C ARG A 300 12.77 11.33 11.74
N ARG A 301 12.89 11.47 10.41
CA ARG A 301 11.76 11.67 9.50
C ARG A 301 11.03 10.38 9.15
N TRP A 302 11.73 9.24 9.14
CA TRP A 302 11.12 7.95 8.84
C TRP A 302 10.24 7.49 9.98
N ALA A 303 8.96 7.28 9.67
CA ALA A 303 8.08 6.48 10.51
C ALA A 303 8.02 5.06 9.95
N GLU A 304 7.65 4.10 10.79
CA GLU A 304 7.64 2.69 10.42
C GLU A 304 6.31 2.07 10.84
N TRP A 305 5.77 1.20 9.97
CA TRP A 305 4.68 0.31 10.35
C TRP A 305 5.15 -0.57 11.51
N ASN A 306 4.57 -0.39 12.69
CA ASN A 306 4.97 -1.10 13.89
C ASN A 306 4.30 -2.48 13.95
N GLY A 307 4.91 -3.44 13.25
CA GLY A 307 4.48 -4.84 13.27
C GLY A 307 4.49 -5.46 14.67
N GLN A 308 5.37 -4.99 15.57
CA GLN A 308 5.38 -5.50 16.95
C GLN A 308 4.19 -4.98 17.77
N PHE A 309 3.75 -3.73 17.55
CA PHE A 309 2.50 -3.22 18.13
C PHE A 309 1.32 -4.10 17.72
N ARG A 310 1.18 -4.36 16.42
CA ARG A 310 0.16 -5.24 15.87
C ARG A 310 0.16 -6.60 16.57
N ASP A 311 1.32 -7.27 16.59
CA ASP A 311 1.42 -8.64 17.06
C ASP A 311 1.24 -8.76 18.58
N ASP A 312 1.81 -7.84 19.36
CA ASP A 312 1.72 -7.90 20.82
C ASP A 312 0.33 -7.55 21.33
N VAL A 313 -0.35 -6.57 20.72
CA VAL A 313 -1.75 -6.27 21.07
C VAL A 313 -2.66 -7.44 20.71
N ARG A 314 -2.45 -8.08 19.54
CA ARG A 314 -3.17 -9.29 19.13
C ARG A 314 -2.94 -10.45 20.11
N ARG A 315 -1.69 -10.77 20.44
CA ARG A 315 -1.33 -11.81 21.44
C ARG A 315 -1.98 -11.55 22.79
N PHE A 316 -1.93 -10.31 23.29
CA PHE A 316 -2.56 -9.94 24.55
C PHE A 316 -4.07 -10.22 24.53
N LEU A 317 -4.77 -9.78 23.48
CA LEU A 317 -6.22 -9.97 23.35
C LEU A 317 -6.65 -11.38 22.93
N CYS A 318 -5.71 -12.24 22.55
CA CYS A 318 -5.89 -13.68 22.39
C CYS A 318 -5.53 -14.45 23.67
N GLY A 319 -5.07 -13.78 24.73
CA GLY A 319 -4.84 -14.38 26.05
C GLY A 319 -3.50 -15.09 26.19
N HIS A 320 -2.49 -14.75 25.38
CA HIS A 320 -1.14 -15.29 25.54
C HIS A 320 -0.53 -14.84 26.88
N GLU A 321 0.18 -15.76 27.56
CA GLU A 321 0.83 -15.48 28.83
C GLU A 321 1.97 -14.46 28.69
N GLY A 322 2.24 -13.69 29.74
CA GLY A 322 3.38 -12.75 29.77
C GLY A 322 3.19 -11.44 28.99
N MET A 323 2.04 -11.22 28.35
CA MET A 323 1.85 -10.09 27.43
C MET A 323 1.61 -8.72 28.08
N VAL A 324 1.52 -8.63 29.42
CA VAL A 324 1.29 -7.36 30.12
C VAL A 324 2.44 -6.36 29.90
N ALA A 325 3.70 -6.80 30.03
CA ALA A 325 4.86 -5.93 29.86
C ALA A 325 5.09 -5.50 28.39
N PRO A 326 4.99 -6.41 27.39
CA PRO A 326 4.97 -6.00 25.98
C PRO A 326 3.84 -5.01 25.68
N LEU A 327 2.61 -5.27 26.12
CA LEU A 327 1.48 -4.35 25.91
C LEU A 327 1.75 -2.97 26.50
N ALA A 328 2.26 -2.89 27.75
CA ALA A 328 2.59 -1.62 28.38
C ALA A 328 3.62 -0.83 27.55
N THR A 329 4.61 -1.54 27.00
CA THR A 329 5.64 -0.96 26.12
C THR A 329 5.02 -0.42 24.82
N ARG A 330 4.12 -1.18 24.19
CA ARG A 330 3.39 -0.78 22.98
C ARG A 330 2.51 0.45 23.20
N ILE A 331 1.70 0.46 24.27
CA ILE A 331 0.82 1.59 24.60
C ILE A 331 1.62 2.85 24.93
N ALA A 332 2.80 2.70 25.54
CA ALA A 332 3.70 3.80 25.87
C ALA A 332 4.52 4.33 24.66
N GLY A 333 4.26 3.85 23.44
CA GLY A 333 4.88 4.37 22.22
C GLY A 333 6.16 3.67 21.78
N SER A 334 6.35 2.41 22.20
CA SER A 334 7.44 1.52 21.74
C SER A 334 8.84 2.14 21.89
N ALA A 335 9.14 2.65 23.08
CA ALA A 335 10.43 3.27 23.39
C ALA A 335 11.63 2.32 23.15
N ASP A 336 11.44 1.02 23.30
CA ASP A 336 12.44 -0.01 23.00
C ASP A 336 12.82 -0.08 21.51
N LEU A 337 12.01 0.47 20.61
CA LEU A 337 12.30 0.54 19.18
C LEU A 337 12.91 1.88 18.75
N TYR A 338 12.51 2.98 19.38
CA TYR A 338 12.73 4.32 18.83
C TYR A 338 13.50 5.26 19.77
N GLN A 339 13.64 4.95 21.06
CA GLN A 339 14.22 5.91 22.01
C GLN A 339 15.76 6.01 21.87
N ASP A 340 16.44 4.89 21.61
CA ASP A 340 17.89 4.80 21.71
C ASP A 340 18.64 5.58 20.61
N ASP A 341 18.01 5.85 19.46
CA ASP A 341 18.56 6.67 18.38
C ASP A 341 17.94 8.09 18.29
N GLY A 342 17.16 8.46 19.31
CA GLY A 342 16.55 9.78 19.44
C GLY A 342 15.32 10.01 18.55
N ARG A 343 14.73 8.94 17.98
CA ARG A 343 13.36 8.95 17.49
C ARG A 343 12.37 9.00 18.66
N SER A 344 11.09 9.18 18.35
CA SER A 344 10.03 9.34 19.36
C SER A 344 8.79 8.55 18.97
N PRO A 345 7.74 8.50 19.81
CA PRO A 345 6.52 7.73 19.50
C PRO A 345 5.89 8.07 18.14
N ARG A 346 6.10 9.29 17.62
CA ARG A 346 5.62 9.68 16.27
C ARG A 346 6.19 8.84 15.13
N ASN A 347 7.33 8.17 15.36
CA ASN A 347 7.95 7.28 14.39
C ASN A 347 7.29 5.89 14.36
N SER A 348 6.38 5.61 15.31
CA SER A 348 5.58 4.40 15.36
C SER A 348 4.23 4.61 14.69
N ILE A 349 4.01 3.99 13.52
CA ILE A 349 2.66 3.84 12.96
C ILE A 349 2.06 2.59 13.60
N ASN A 350 1.16 2.81 14.56
CA ASN A 350 0.46 1.77 15.27
C ASN A 350 -0.73 1.30 14.43
N PHE A 351 -0.90 -0.01 14.28
CA PHE A 351 -2.04 -0.58 13.58
C PHE A 351 -2.38 -1.95 14.18
N ILE A 352 -3.66 -2.32 14.11
CA ILE A 352 -4.12 -3.67 14.50
C ILE A 352 -4.30 -4.56 13.28
N THR A 353 -4.69 -3.97 12.16
CA THR A 353 -5.05 -4.61 10.90
C THR A 353 -4.55 -3.71 9.77
N SER A 354 -4.35 -4.32 8.60
CA SER A 354 -3.93 -3.68 7.35
C SER A 354 -4.68 -4.36 6.20
N HIS A 355 -4.40 -3.98 4.95
CA HIS A 355 -4.82 -4.75 3.79
C HIS A 355 -4.30 -6.19 3.83
N ASP A 356 -3.11 -6.41 4.40
CA ASP A 356 -2.55 -7.74 4.65
C ASP A 356 -3.22 -8.46 5.83
N GLY A 357 -3.66 -9.70 5.57
CA GLY A 357 -4.25 -10.59 6.56
C GLY A 357 -5.72 -10.27 6.85
N PHE A 358 -6.16 -10.59 8.08
CA PHE A 358 -7.55 -10.40 8.48
C PHE A 358 -7.94 -8.92 8.67
N THR A 359 -9.21 -8.63 8.36
CA THR A 359 -9.90 -7.43 8.87
C THR A 359 -10.10 -7.52 10.38
N LEU A 360 -10.51 -6.43 11.02
CA LEU A 360 -10.72 -6.43 12.46
C LEU A 360 -11.87 -7.35 12.89
N TYR A 361 -12.89 -7.47 12.04
CA TYR A 361 -13.99 -8.42 12.28
C TYR A 361 -13.53 -9.87 12.11
N ASP A 362 -12.75 -10.16 11.07
CA ASP A 362 -12.28 -11.52 10.80
C ASP A 362 -11.26 -11.99 11.85
N LEU A 363 -10.43 -11.07 12.37
CA LEU A 363 -9.47 -11.30 13.45
C LEU A 363 -10.12 -11.86 14.74
N VAL A 364 -11.37 -11.49 15.01
CA VAL A 364 -12.15 -11.98 16.16
C VAL A 364 -13.12 -13.10 15.81
N SER A 365 -13.16 -13.53 14.55
CA SER A 365 -14.15 -14.46 14.00
C SER A 365 -13.56 -15.72 13.38
N TYR A 366 -12.25 -15.75 13.09
CA TYR A 366 -11.58 -16.90 12.46
C TYR A 366 -10.26 -17.23 13.15
N ASN A 367 -9.98 -18.52 13.30
CA ASN A 367 -8.68 -19.04 13.74
C ASN A 367 -7.78 -19.38 12.55
N ASN A 368 -8.37 -19.81 11.44
CA ASN A 368 -7.64 -20.19 10.24
C ASN A 368 -7.98 -19.28 9.08
N LYS A 369 -7.03 -19.08 8.17
CA LYS A 369 -7.29 -18.43 6.88
C LYS A 369 -8.14 -19.33 5.98
N HIS A 370 -9.00 -18.69 5.17
CA HIS A 370 -9.92 -19.35 4.23
C HIS A 370 -9.76 -18.70 2.84
N ASN A 371 -8.61 -18.93 2.24
CA ASN A 371 -8.16 -18.31 0.99
C ASN A 371 -8.38 -19.21 -0.23
N LEU A 372 -9.25 -20.22 -0.14
CA LEU A 372 -9.50 -21.17 -1.23
C LEU A 372 -9.93 -20.48 -2.54
N ALA A 373 -10.55 -19.30 -2.44
CA ALA A 373 -10.94 -18.47 -3.58
C ALA A 373 -9.74 -17.97 -4.42
N ASN A 374 -8.53 -17.99 -3.87
CA ASN A 374 -7.30 -17.52 -4.51
C ASN A 374 -6.63 -18.58 -5.41
N CYS A 375 -7.16 -19.80 -5.46
CA CYS A 375 -6.67 -20.91 -6.30
C CYS A 375 -5.27 -21.44 -5.96
N GLU A 376 -4.82 -21.27 -4.71
CA GLU A 376 -3.52 -21.78 -4.25
C GLU A 376 -3.64 -22.86 -3.19
N ASP A 377 -4.77 -23.57 -3.14
CA ASP A 377 -5.07 -24.60 -2.13
C ASP A 377 -4.89 -24.11 -0.69
N ASN A 378 -5.27 -22.84 -0.42
CA ASN A 378 -5.09 -22.17 0.86
C ASN A 378 -3.62 -22.01 1.31
N ARG A 379 -2.64 -22.17 0.40
CA ARG A 379 -1.21 -22.03 0.73
C ARG A 379 -0.80 -20.56 0.90
N ASP A 380 -1.45 -19.64 0.20
CA ASP A 380 -1.18 -18.20 0.21
C ASP A 380 -1.62 -17.52 1.53
N GLY A 381 -0.98 -16.42 1.90
CA GLY A 381 -1.26 -15.66 3.12
C GLY A 381 -0.58 -16.19 4.39
N GLY A 382 -0.49 -15.33 5.43
CA GLY A 382 0.13 -15.67 6.71
C GLY A 382 -0.59 -16.79 7.46
N ASN A 383 0.18 -17.73 8.05
CA ASN A 383 -0.38 -18.80 8.88
C ASN A 383 -0.54 -18.40 10.34
N ASP A 384 0.31 -17.50 10.84
CA ASP A 384 0.21 -16.98 12.20
C ASP A 384 -0.48 -15.61 12.21
N ASN A 385 -1.81 -15.63 12.28
CA ASN A 385 -2.61 -14.41 12.25
C ASN A 385 -2.79 -13.77 13.64
N LEU A 386 -2.40 -14.49 14.70
CA LEU A 386 -2.62 -14.12 16.10
C LEU A 386 -4.10 -13.76 16.36
N SER A 387 -5.00 -14.54 15.76
CA SER A 387 -6.45 -14.35 15.79
C SER A 387 -7.12 -15.30 16.77
N TRP A 388 -8.36 -15.00 17.14
CA TRP A 388 -9.20 -15.93 17.91
C TRP A 388 -10.65 -15.76 17.51
N ASN A 389 -11.31 -16.85 17.10
CA ASN A 389 -12.68 -16.85 16.58
C ASN A 389 -13.79 -16.58 17.63
N SER A 390 -13.41 -16.35 18.88
CA SER A 390 -14.31 -16.07 20.01
C SER A 390 -15.25 -17.25 20.36
N GLY A 391 -14.91 -18.47 19.93
CA GLY A 391 -15.62 -19.70 20.26
C GLY A 391 -16.37 -20.37 19.09
N SER A 392 -16.49 -19.71 17.94
CA SER A 392 -17.11 -20.27 16.73
C SER A 392 -16.35 -19.79 15.50
N GLU A 393 -16.03 -20.67 14.56
CA GLU A 393 -15.37 -20.26 13.31
C GLU A 393 -16.40 -19.62 12.37
N GLY A 394 -16.13 -18.40 11.92
CA GLY A 394 -16.97 -17.68 10.95
C GLY A 394 -18.31 -17.16 11.48
N PRO A 395 -19.32 -16.97 10.60
CA PRO A 395 -20.63 -16.44 10.98
C PRO A 395 -21.33 -17.33 12.03
N THR A 396 -22.05 -16.71 12.96
CA THR A 396 -22.77 -17.42 14.02
C THR A 396 -23.99 -16.65 14.50
N ASP A 397 -25.06 -17.37 14.83
CA ASP A 397 -26.28 -16.81 15.43
C ASP A 397 -26.24 -16.79 16.96
N ASN A 398 -25.14 -17.26 17.57
CA ASN A 398 -24.99 -17.23 19.03
C ASN A 398 -24.75 -15.80 19.51
N ALA A 399 -25.80 -15.19 20.07
CA ALA A 399 -25.77 -13.81 20.57
C ALA A 399 -24.64 -13.53 21.58
N THR A 400 -24.26 -14.51 22.40
CA THR A 400 -23.16 -14.35 23.37
C THR A 400 -21.81 -14.18 22.66
N ILE A 401 -21.59 -14.94 21.58
CA ILE A 401 -20.36 -14.84 20.77
C ILE A 401 -20.34 -13.52 20.01
N THR A 402 -21.46 -13.13 19.41
CA THR A 402 -21.57 -11.86 18.66
C THR A 402 -21.33 -10.65 19.58
N GLU A 403 -21.87 -10.65 20.80
CA GLU A 403 -21.60 -9.60 21.78
C GLU A 403 -20.12 -9.57 22.19
N LEU A 404 -19.51 -10.75 22.42
CA LEU A 404 -18.09 -10.86 22.74
C LEU A 404 -17.22 -10.31 21.60
N ARG A 405 -17.50 -10.66 20.34
CA ARG A 405 -16.78 -10.14 19.17
C ARG A 405 -16.86 -8.63 19.09
N LEU A 406 -18.04 -8.04 19.25
CA LEU A 406 -18.21 -6.59 19.26
C LEU A 406 -17.41 -5.94 20.40
N ARG A 407 -17.39 -6.54 21.59
CA ARG A 407 -16.59 -6.06 22.72
C ARG A 407 -15.10 -6.10 22.38
N ARG A 408 -14.62 -7.19 21.78
CA ARG A 408 -13.20 -7.34 21.39
C ARG A 408 -12.79 -6.32 20.31
N ILE A 409 -13.62 -6.11 19.29
CA ILE A 409 -13.42 -5.08 18.26
C ILE A 409 -13.26 -3.70 18.92
N LYS A 410 -14.16 -3.34 19.84
CA LYS A 410 -14.07 -2.09 20.60
C LYS A 410 -12.82 -2.00 21.47
N THR A 411 -12.39 -3.10 22.08
CA THR A 411 -11.15 -3.14 22.87
C THR A 411 -9.92 -2.92 21.99
N PHE A 412 -9.82 -3.58 20.83
CA PHE A 412 -8.74 -3.34 19.86
C PHE A 412 -8.71 -1.89 19.41
N ALA A 413 -9.86 -1.33 19.02
CA ALA A 413 -9.98 0.07 18.61
C ALA A 413 -9.59 1.03 19.74
N ALA A 414 -10.00 0.76 20.98
CA ALA A 414 -9.65 1.59 22.13
C ALA A 414 -8.14 1.57 22.40
N ILE A 415 -7.50 0.39 22.38
CA ILE A 415 -6.04 0.29 22.55
C ILE A 415 -5.33 1.07 21.44
N LEU A 416 -5.73 0.90 20.18
CA LEU A 416 -5.13 1.62 19.05
C LEU A 416 -5.23 3.13 19.21
N MET A 417 -6.44 3.65 19.48
CA MET A 417 -6.70 5.09 19.51
C MET A 417 -6.19 5.80 20.76
N LEU A 418 -5.90 5.06 21.84
CA LEU A 418 -5.39 5.61 23.10
C LEU A 418 -3.88 5.41 23.30
N SER A 419 -3.23 4.60 22.46
CA SER A 419 -1.78 4.37 22.54
C SER A 419 -0.99 5.58 22.04
N GLN A 420 0.18 5.81 22.62
CA GLN A 420 1.15 6.77 22.10
C GLN A 420 1.67 6.29 20.74
N GLY A 421 1.77 7.22 19.78
CA GLY A 421 2.13 6.95 18.40
C GLY A 421 1.03 7.38 17.44
N VAL A 422 1.18 7.03 16.16
CA VAL A 422 0.27 7.46 15.09
C VAL A 422 -0.67 6.31 14.76
N PRO A 423 -1.98 6.42 15.01
CA PRO A 423 -2.91 5.34 14.70
C PRO A 423 -3.23 5.25 13.21
N MET A 424 -3.23 4.03 12.67
CA MET A 424 -3.72 3.69 11.34
C MET A 424 -4.90 2.72 11.45
N LEU A 425 -6.00 3.07 10.77
CA LEU A 425 -7.19 2.23 10.63
C LEU A 425 -7.34 1.77 9.18
N VAL A 426 -7.85 0.56 8.98
CA VAL A 426 -8.20 0.04 7.65
C VAL A 426 -9.66 0.35 7.35
N ALA A 427 -9.92 0.77 6.11
CA ALA A 427 -11.26 1.04 5.67
C ALA A 427 -12.20 -0.14 5.85
N GLY A 428 -13.28 0.10 6.59
CA GLY A 428 -14.34 -0.84 6.87
C GLY A 428 -14.27 -1.50 8.23
N ASP A 429 -13.14 -1.41 8.95
CA ASP A 429 -13.06 -1.95 10.31
C ASP A 429 -13.98 -1.20 11.28
N GLU A 430 -14.27 0.08 11.02
CA GLU A 430 -15.18 0.90 11.83
C GLU A 430 -16.65 0.42 11.79
N PHE A 431 -17.01 -0.40 10.79
CA PHE A 431 -18.33 -1.01 10.68
C PHE A 431 -18.27 -2.55 10.56
N GLY A 432 -17.12 -3.16 10.82
CA GLY A 432 -16.95 -4.62 10.85
C GLY A 432 -16.95 -5.28 9.48
N ARG A 433 -16.24 -4.71 8.49
CA ARG A 433 -16.01 -5.34 7.18
C ARG A 433 -15.42 -6.74 7.35
N THR A 434 -15.94 -7.70 6.59
CA THR A 434 -15.40 -9.06 6.45
C THR A 434 -14.92 -9.30 5.02
N GLN A 435 -13.96 -10.21 4.86
CA GLN A 435 -13.49 -10.70 3.56
C GLN A 435 -14.01 -12.12 3.23
N GLN A 436 -14.86 -12.69 4.09
CA GLN A 436 -15.33 -14.09 4.01
C GLN A 436 -16.78 -14.23 3.54
#